data_AF-A0A7V8U392-F1
#
_entry.id   AF-A0A7V8U392-F1
#
_cell.length_a   1.000
_cell.length_b   1.000
_cell.length_c   1.000
_cell.angle_alpha   90.00
_cell.angle_beta   90.00
_cell.angle_gamma   90.00
#
_symmetry.space_group_name_H-M   'P 1'
#
loop_
_entity.id
_entity.type
_entity.pdbx_description
1 polymer ?
#
loop_
_entity_poly.entity_id
_entity_poly.type
_entity_poly.pdbx_seq_one_letter_code
_entity_poly.pdbx_strand_id
1 'polypeptide(L)'
;AAEISDLVEEGGFSATVSEAELHRAQQTLLTPRLRLAAELSWLPELSDAQISTVMSAQGKFAEMALPEFVGELPELAKANILADFCARQSVSEEIVSALLEAWEWIDPDTVLAFLRSTRRAAGMPDPDAKLLNTCLHDLKGRHAVIVVASVLGGKDPGSVMRTLVDDEVVKSSPSSLLPAMVKEYEKRNERNLSNAASDISDTILKAKTGNVELSATLIRIVGLLQEWSKFARPIAGFYRWRGHSEPRTKALFFEIRGFLLDLVNNENKLDEAKKLILWSGAFLAETDDLKKVSDKDLADIEAIIADHKAAELFEPLAAACEAAKSAHKEFSKVVRKSGVVTSAPSPVGPFVSALEGYLAKDGDADLAAVASRDLSLSFNNDFDDPEVAYKLLQAAMHRLKDCGVSQATTDRLGDDAETLFGNWKIPEIEKQKGNLSRMMTLVEESILMAPPGLKTEFSTLHSALTKQRRDSRMKLVGWGVIIAIIAVPIILSNSKKTSSYSSSTGSDAYRPSTTSANKSFTPDYSTTSNNSAYLAPPTPVDSRSEVKPSSGLGQALSRSELRYCIFRGKRLDLLRNLAFTDAAVSSFNALVSDFNQRCGNFRYKQNDMDQVKSEAASKTSQFTTEASTIAKGW
;
A
#
# COMPACT_ATOMS: atom_id res chain seq x y z
N ALA A 1 36.84 -43.85 -52.25
CA ALA A 1 37.40 -42.49 -52.57
C ALA A 1 37.50 -42.29 -54.08
N ALA A 2 38.26 -43.14 -54.78
CA ALA A 2 38.13 -43.31 -56.24
C ALA A 2 36.66 -43.46 -56.64
N GLU A 3 35.92 -44.38 -56.00
CA GLU A 3 34.47 -44.59 -56.23
C GLU A 3 33.60 -43.32 -56.14
N ILE A 4 34.02 -42.32 -55.36
CA ILE A 4 33.29 -41.04 -55.21
C ILE A 4 33.65 -40.08 -56.35
N SER A 5 34.82 -40.21 -56.97
CA SER A 5 35.12 -39.59 -58.27
C SER A 5 34.39 -40.31 -59.40
N ASP A 6 34.45 -41.64 -59.43
CA ASP A 6 33.84 -42.46 -60.47
C ASP A 6 32.32 -42.19 -60.59
N LEU A 7 31.61 -42.15 -59.44
CA LEU A 7 30.18 -41.78 -59.37
C LEU A 7 29.89 -40.31 -59.74
N VAL A 8 30.85 -39.40 -59.56
CA VAL A 8 30.72 -37.98 -59.94
C VAL A 8 30.93 -37.79 -61.44
N GLU A 9 31.85 -38.55 -62.04
CA GLU A 9 32.05 -38.62 -63.48
C GLU A 9 30.82 -39.27 -64.16
N GLU A 10 30.31 -40.39 -63.64
CA GLU A 10 29.04 -41.00 -64.08
C GLU A 10 27.86 -40.02 -63.97
N GLY A 11 27.72 -39.34 -62.83
CA GLY A 11 26.72 -38.30 -62.63
C GLY A 11 26.84 -37.15 -63.66
N GLY A 12 28.06 -36.77 -64.04
CA GLY A 12 28.33 -35.77 -65.06
C GLY A 12 27.81 -36.15 -66.45
N PHE A 13 27.95 -37.43 -66.85
CA PHE A 13 27.41 -37.91 -68.12
C PHE A 13 25.87 -37.93 -68.18
N SER A 14 25.18 -37.93 -67.03
CA SER A 14 23.71 -37.91 -66.99
C SER A 14 23.08 -36.59 -67.44
N ALA A 15 23.82 -35.48 -67.32
CA ALA A 15 23.34 -34.10 -67.52
C ALA A 15 22.09 -33.68 -66.70
N THR A 16 21.66 -34.47 -65.71
CA THR A 16 20.47 -34.19 -64.87
C THR A 16 20.74 -33.30 -63.66
N VAL A 17 22.01 -33.13 -63.29
CA VAL A 17 22.49 -32.37 -62.13
C VAL A 17 23.65 -31.48 -62.60
N SER A 18 23.77 -30.25 -62.07
CA SER A 18 24.84 -29.35 -62.53
C SER A 18 26.22 -29.76 -62.00
N GLU A 19 27.27 -29.47 -62.77
CA GLU A 19 28.68 -29.68 -62.38
C GLU A 19 29.01 -29.03 -61.02
N ALA A 20 28.44 -27.85 -60.75
CA ALA A 20 28.57 -27.14 -59.48
C ALA A 20 27.82 -27.80 -58.30
N GLU A 21 26.85 -28.68 -58.56
CA GLU A 21 26.20 -29.52 -57.55
C GLU A 21 26.97 -30.82 -57.34
N LEU A 22 27.44 -31.46 -58.41
CA LEU A 22 28.27 -32.66 -58.37
C LEU A 22 29.57 -32.41 -57.58
N HIS A 23 30.29 -31.31 -57.83
CA HIS A 23 31.46 -30.95 -57.02
C HIS A 23 31.14 -30.64 -55.56
N ARG A 24 29.97 -30.03 -55.26
CA ARG A 24 29.54 -29.80 -53.87
C ARG A 24 29.20 -31.11 -53.16
N ALA A 25 28.59 -32.07 -53.85
CA ALA A 25 28.35 -33.42 -53.34
C ALA A 25 29.69 -34.16 -53.09
N GLN A 26 30.61 -34.11 -54.05
CA GLN A 26 31.97 -34.68 -53.95
C GLN A 26 32.71 -34.11 -52.73
N GLN A 27 32.76 -32.78 -52.59
CA GLN A 27 33.39 -32.10 -51.45
C GLN A 27 32.73 -32.50 -50.12
N THR A 28 31.40 -32.62 -50.09
CA THR A 28 30.63 -33.04 -48.92
C THR A 28 31.01 -34.47 -48.50
N LEU A 29 31.00 -35.43 -49.43
CA LEU A 29 31.27 -36.84 -49.15
C LEU A 29 32.74 -37.15 -48.80
N LEU A 30 33.68 -36.31 -49.26
CA LEU A 30 35.11 -36.42 -48.96
C LEU A 30 35.52 -35.69 -47.67
N THR A 31 34.80 -34.65 -47.24
CA THR A 31 35.15 -33.86 -46.04
C THR A 31 34.51 -34.44 -44.78
N PRO A 32 35.26 -34.97 -43.79
CA PRO A 32 34.68 -35.79 -42.71
C PRO A 32 33.54 -35.14 -41.89
N ARG A 33 33.60 -33.82 -41.61
CA ARG A 33 32.50 -33.10 -40.94
C ARG A 33 31.27 -32.93 -41.83
N LEU A 34 31.46 -32.53 -43.09
CA LEU A 34 30.35 -32.32 -44.03
C LEU A 34 29.66 -33.65 -44.33
N ARG A 35 30.45 -34.71 -44.52
CA ARG A 35 29.98 -36.08 -44.67
C ARG A 35 29.10 -36.51 -43.49
N LEU A 36 29.59 -36.35 -42.25
CA LEU A 36 28.81 -36.73 -41.07
C LEU A 36 27.54 -35.88 -40.91
N ALA A 37 27.60 -34.58 -41.22
CA ALA A 37 26.43 -33.70 -41.19
C ALA A 37 25.37 -34.03 -42.27
N ALA A 38 25.78 -34.67 -43.36
CA ALA A 38 24.91 -35.18 -44.42
C ALA A 38 24.36 -36.59 -44.11
N GLU A 39 25.20 -37.51 -43.61
CA GLU A 39 24.78 -38.84 -43.12
C GLU A 39 23.69 -38.71 -42.04
N LEU A 40 23.86 -37.76 -41.11
CA LEU A 40 22.87 -37.46 -40.06
C LEU A 40 21.60 -36.76 -40.56
N SER A 41 21.65 -36.05 -41.70
CA SER A 41 20.48 -35.38 -42.30
C SER A 41 19.89 -36.13 -43.51
N TRP A 42 20.16 -37.43 -43.60
CA TRP A 42 19.60 -38.34 -44.60
C TRP A 42 18.49 -39.19 -43.96
N LEU A 43 18.35 -40.44 -44.36
CA LEU A 43 17.48 -41.45 -43.77
C LEU A 43 18.33 -42.56 -43.12
N PRO A 44 19.02 -42.28 -41.99
CA PRO A 44 19.77 -43.30 -41.27
C PRO A 44 18.83 -44.40 -40.76
N GLU A 45 19.39 -45.58 -40.51
CA GLU A 45 18.70 -46.76 -39.95
C GLU A 45 17.54 -47.34 -40.80
N LEU A 46 17.15 -46.71 -41.91
CA LEU A 46 16.21 -47.27 -42.89
C LEU A 46 16.90 -48.25 -43.86
N SER A 47 16.15 -49.27 -44.28
CA SER A 47 16.51 -50.16 -45.39
C SER A 47 16.27 -49.50 -46.76
N ASP A 48 16.95 -49.99 -47.81
CA ASP A 48 16.78 -49.49 -49.19
C ASP A 48 15.31 -49.53 -49.67
N ALA A 49 14.52 -50.51 -49.21
CA ALA A 49 13.10 -50.59 -49.49
C ALA A 49 12.32 -49.43 -48.85
N GLN A 50 12.56 -49.14 -47.55
CA GLN A 50 11.94 -48.00 -46.85
C GLN A 50 12.39 -46.66 -47.45
N ILE A 51 13.69 -46.51 -47.77
CA ILE A 51 14.23 -45.32 -48.46
C ILE A 51 13.52 -45.14 -49.81
N SER A 52 13.37 -46.20 -50.60
CA SER A 52 12.64 -46.17 -51.86
C SER A 52 11.17 -45.77 -51.67
N THR A 53 10.49 -46.28 -50.65
CA THR A 53 9.12 -45.88 -50.30
C THR A 53 9.04 -44.39 -49.97
N VAL A 54 9.87 -43.88 -49.05
CA VAL A 54 9.95 -42.47 -48.67
C VAL A 54 10.17 -41.58 -49.91
N MET A 55 11.18 -41.89 -50.72
CA MET A 55 11.52 -41.13 -51.93
C MET A 55 10.40 -41.17 -52.98
N SER A 56 9.71 -42.31 -53.14
CA SER A 56 8.60 -42.45 -54.08
C SER A 56 7.37 -41.62 -53.71
N ALA A 57 7.22 -41.31 -52.42
CA ALA A 57 6.05 -40.63 -51.83
C ALA A 57 6.33 -39.18 -51.41
N GLN A 58 7.59 -38.71 -51.47
CA GLN A 58 7.93 -37.29 -51.29
C GLN A 58 7.06 -36.39 -52.18
N GLY A 59 6.41 -35.39 -51.57
CA GLY A 59 5.49 -34.47 -52.27
C GLY A 59 4.14 -35.08 -52.69
N LYS A 60 3.83 -36.33 -52.31
CA LYS A 60 2.54 -36.99 -52.59
C LYS A 60 1.73 -37.34 -51.34
N PHE A 61 2.33 -37.34 -50.16
CA PHE A 61 1.61 -37.52 -48.90
C PHE A 61 0.61 -36.38 -48.69
N ALA A 62 -0.65 -36.73 -48.48
CA ALA A 62 -1.58 -35.85 -47.79
C ALA A 62 -1.14 -35.73 -46.32
N GLU A 63 -1.20 -34.53 -45.75
CA GLU A 63 -0.68 -34.21 -44.41
C GLU A 63 -1.18 -35.16 -43.32
N MET A 64 -2.47 -35.48 -43.31
CA MET A 64 -3.10 -36.40 -42.34
C MET A 64 -2.53 -37.84 -42.38
N ALA A 65 -1.91 -38.27 -43.49
CA ALA A 65 -1.33 -39.61 -43.64
C ALA A 65 0.16 -39.67 -43.28
N LEU A 66 0.82 -38.52 -43.07
CA LEU A 66 2.26 -38.51 -42.76
C LEU A 66 2.58 -39.03 -41.35
N PRO A 67 1.85 -38.67 -40.26
CA PRO A 67 2.12 -39.18 -38.92
C PRO A 67 2.07 -40.71 -38.83
N GLU A 68 1.05 -41.33 -39.44
CA GLU A 68 0.90 -42.79 -39.49
C GLU A 68 2.06 -43.45 -40.26
N PHE A 69 2.47 -42.87 -41.40
CA PHE A 69 3.60 -43.39 -42.18
C PHE A 69 4.94 -43.29 -41.46
N VAL A 70 5.20 -42.21 -40.69
CA VAL A 70 6.50 -42.02 -40.02
C VAL A 70 6.57 -42.63 -38.62
N GLY A 71 5.45 -43.03 -38.01
CA GLY A 71 5.39 -43.51 -36.63
C GLY A 71 6.35 -44.68 -36.32
N GLU A 72 6.36 -45.67 -37.21
CA GLU A 72 7.19 -46.89 -37.12
C GLU A 72 8.65 -46.69 -37.60
N LEU A 73 9.08 -45.45 -37.89
CA LEU A 73 10.44 -45.16 -38.37
C LEU A 73 11.38 -44.72 -37.24
N PRO A 74 12.69 -45.04 -37.30
CA PRO A 74 13.69 -44.56 -36.35
C PRO A 74 13.70 -43.04 -36.21
N GLU A 75 13.85 -42.54 -34.98
CA GLU A 75 13.53 -41.16 -34.62
C GLU A 75 14.31 -40.10 -35.40
N LEU A 76 15.58 -40.37 -35.75
CA LEU A 76 16.38 -39.44 -36.57
C LEU A 76 15.89 -39.38 -38.02
N ALA A 77 15.49 -40.51 -38.62
CA ALA A 77 14.88 -40.54 -39.95
C ALA A 77 13.48 -39.89 -39.93
N LYS A 78 12.66 -40.20 -38.90
CA LYS A 78 11.37 -39.55 -38.64
C LYS A 78 11.50 -38.02 -38.58
N ALA A 79 12.43 -37.52 -37.77
CA ALA A 79 12.71 -36.08 -37.65
C ALA A 79 13.19 -35.44 -38.96
N ASN A 80 14.00 -36.13 -39.77
CA ASN A 80 14.47 -35.65 -41.07
C ASN A 80 13.34 -35.59 -42.11
N ILE A 81 12.46 -36.60 -42.16
CA ILE A 81 11.28 -36.62 -43.05
C ILE A 81 10.29 -35.51 -42.69
N LEU A 82 9.98 -35.35 -41.40
CA LEU A 82 9.09 -34.29 -40.92
C LEU A 82 9.66 -32.89 -41.21
N ALA A 83 10.98 -32.69 -41.05
CA ALA A 83 11.63 -31.43 -41.40
C ALA A 83 11.61 -31.15 -42.92
N ASP A 84 11.86 -32.16 -43.77
CA ASP A 84 11.74 -32.02 -45.23
C ASP A 84 10.30 -31.67 -45.66
N PHE A 85 9.28 -32.23 -44.99
CA PHE A 85 7.89 -31.86 -45.24
C PHE A 85 7.60 -30.40 -44.84
N CYS A 86 8.02 -29.98 -43.64
CA CYS A 86 7.96 -28.59 -43.19
C CYS A 86 8.72 -27.60 -44.09
N ALA A 87 9.76 -28.04 -44.82
CA ALA A 87 10.51 -27.19 -45.73
C ALA A 87 9.75 -26.90 -47.05
N ARG A 88 8.75 -27.72 -47.40
CA ARG A 88 8.04 -27.66 -48.68
C ARG A 88 6.73 -26.87 -48.63
N GLN A 89 6.08 -26.79 -47.47
CA GLN A 89 4.82 -26.09 -47.26
C GLN A 89 4.66 -25.63 -45.80
N SER A 90 3.67 -24.78 -45.53
CA SER A 90 3.20 -24.58 -44.15
C SER A 90 2.42 -25.80 -43.67
N VAL A 91 2.61 -26.18 -42.40
CA VAL A 91 2.07 -27.42 -41.82
C VAL A 91 1.17 -27.16 -40.60
N SER A 92 0.42 -28.18 -40.20
CA SER A 92 -0.43 -28.20 -39.02
C SER A 92 0.33 -28.41 -37.69
N GLU A 93 -0.35 -28.20 -36.57
CA GLU A 93 0.21 -28.35 -35.21
C GLU A 93 0.64 -29.81 -34.93
N GLU A 94 -0.06 -30.79 -35.49
CA GLU A 94 0.24 -32.22 -35.35
C GLU A 94 1.60 -32.60 -35.96
N ILE A 95 1.95 -32.04 -37.14
CA ILE A 95 3.24 -32.30 -37.80
C ILE A 95 4.41 -31.73 -36.99
N VAL A 96 4.23 -30.53 -36.41
CA VAL A 96 5.25 -29.92 -35.54
C VAL A 96 5.38 -30.67 -34.22
N SER A 97 4.25 -31.16 -33.67
CA SER A 97 4.23 -31.96 -32.45
C SER A 97 4.98 -33.29 -32.62
N ALA A 98 4.78 -33.99 -33.75
CA ALA A 98 5.52 -35.20 -34.09
C ALA A 98 7.03 -34.94 -34.26
N LEU A 99 7.43 -33.76 -34.78
CA LEU A 99 8.83 -33.37 -34.90
C LEU A 99 9.47 -33.01 -33.55
N LEU A 100 8.69 -32.41 -32.63
CA LEU A 100 9.10 -32.19 -31.24
C LEU A 100 9.32 -33.53 -30.52
N GLU A 101 8.37 -34.45 -30.61
CA GLU A 101 8.44 -35.79 -30.03
C GLU A 101 9.63 -36.61 -30.56
N ALA A 102 9.86 -36.62 -31.88
CA ALA A 102 11.04 -37.27 -32.46
C ALA A 102 12.37 -36.72 -31.87
N TRP A 103 12.45 -35.41 -31.61
CA TRP A 103 13.61 -34.79 -30.94
C TRP A 103 13.66 -34.98 -29.41
N GLU A 104 12.69 -35.65 -28.81
CA GLU A 104 12.78 -36.16 -27.43
C GLU A 104 13.53 -37.51 -27.41
N TRP A 105 13.26 -38.39 -28.38
CA TRP A 105 13.67 -39.80 -28.35
C TRP A 105 14.90 -40.17 -29.22
N ILE A 106 15.53 -39.22 -29.93
CA ILE A 106 16.81 -39.46 -30.62
C ILE A 106 17.93 -39.75 -29.62
N ASP A 107 18.40 -41.01 -29.57
CA ASP A 107 19.62 -41.42 -28.85
C ASP A 107 20.88 -41.28 -29.74
N PRO A 108 21.85 -40.41 -29.37
CA PRO A 108 23.12 -40.29 -30.07
C PRO A 108 23.96 -41.56 -30.09
N ASP A 109 23.91 -42.43 -29.06
CA ASP A 109 24.74 -43.63 -29.01
C ASP A 109 24.24 -44.75 -29.94
N THR A 110 22.91 -44.93 -30.08
CA THR A 110 22.31 -45.80 -31.10
C THR A 110 22.67 -45.33 -32.51
N VAL A 111 22.52 -44.04 -32.82
CA VAL A 111 22.91 -43.47 -34.12
C VAL A 111 24.42 -43.65 -34.39
N LEU A 112 25.27 -43.47 -33.38
CA LEU A 112 26.71 -43.70 -33.47
C LEU A 112 27.07 -45.17 -33.72
N ALA A 113 26.35 -46.11 -33.10
CA ALA A 113 26.53 -47.54 -33.33
C ALA A 113 26.15 -47.94 -34.76
N PHE A 114 25.02 -47.44 -35.28
CA PHE A 114 24.61 -47.62 -36.67
C PHE A 114 25.67 -47.08 -37.66
N LEU A 115 26.13 -45.84 -37.46
CA LEU A 115 27.13 -45.21 -38.34
C LEU A 115 28.51 -45.88 -38.25
N ARG A 116 28.90 -46.43 -37.10
CA ARG A 116 30.11 -47.29 -36.99
C ARG A 116 29.95 -48.58 -37.79
N SER A 117 28.82 -49.26 -37.67
CA SER A 117 28.55 -50.52 -38.38
C SER A 117 28.61 -50.34 -39.90
N THR A 118 27.85 -49.36 -40.43
CA THR A 118 27.77 -49.08 -41.87
C THR A 118 29.08 -48.55 -42.45
N ARG A 119 29.78 -47.64 -41.78
CA ARG A 119 31.09 -47.16 -42.26
C ARG A 119 32.15 -48.26 -42.29
N ARG A 120 32.20 -49.14 -41.29
CA ARG A 120 33.14 -50.29 -41.29
C ARG A 120 32.87 -51.24 -42.45
N ALA A 121 31.60 -51.53 -42.75
CA ALA A 121 31.22 -52.32 -43.92
C ALA A 121 31.65 -51.66 -45.24
N ALA A 122 31.60 -50.33 -45.32
CA ALA A 122 32.10 -49.52 -46.44
C ALA A 122 33.62 -49.24 -46.41
N GLY A 123 34.40 -49.86 -45.52
CA GLY A 123 35.85 -49.65 -45.41
C GLY A 123 36.28 -48.25 -44.93
N MET A 124 35.38 -47.50 -44.28
CA MET A 124 35.59 -46.11 -43.87
C MET A 124 35.85 -45.95 -42.36
N PRO A 125 36.56 -44.89 -41.93
CA PRO A 125 36.82 -44.64 -40.51
C PRO A 125 35.54 -44.38 -39.69
N ASP A 126 35.53 -44.94 -38.47
CA ASP A 126 34.51 -44.69 -37.44
C ASP A 126 34.21 -43.18 -37.27
N PRO A 127 32.95 -42.78 -37.00
CA PRO A 127 32.64 -41.40 -36.64
C PRO A 127 33.22 -41.04 -35.26
N ASP A 128 33.71 -39.81 -35.13
CA ASP A 128 34.02 -39.24 -33.83
C ASP A 128 32.73 -38.84 -33.08
N ALA A 129 32.62 -39.25 -31.81
CA ALA A 129 31.43 -39.05 -31.00
C ALA A 129 31.18 -37.57 -30.64
N LYS A 130 32.25 -36.77 -30.50
CA LYS A 130 32.13 -35.34 -30.20
C LYS A 130 31.68 -34.55 -31.43
N LEU A 131 32.19 -34.91 -32.61
CA LEU A 131 31.77 -34.37 -33.90
C LEU A 131 30.33 -34.77 -34.23
N LEU A 132 29.91 -36.02 -33.94
CA LEU A 132 28.52 -36.46 -34.06
C LEU A 132 27.58 -35.57 -33.24
N ASN A 133 27.84 -35.39 -31.95
CA ASN A 133 27.04 -34.52 -31.09
C ASN A 133 27.01 -33.06 -31.57
N THR A 134 28.12 -32.57 -32.13
CA THR A 134 28.19 -31.23 -32.77
C THR A 134 27.28 -31.17 -34.02
N CYS A 135 27.33 -32.18 -34.89
CA CYS A 135 26.51 -32.23 -36.10
C CYS A 135 25.02 -32.48 -35.82
N LEU A 136 24.66 -33.20 -34.75
CA LEU A 136 23.29 -33.31 -34.26
C LEU A 136 22.77 -31.97 -33.71
N HIS A 137 23.61 -31.18 -33.05
CA HIS A 137 23.26 -29.81 -32.64
C HIS A 137 23.08 -28.88 -33.86
N ASP A 138 23.98 -28.95 -34.85
CA ASP A 138 23.85 -28.22 -36.12
C ASP A 138 22.55 -28.62 -36.88
N LEU A 139 22.19 -29.91 -36.85
CA LEU A 139 20.96 -30.44 -37.45
C LEU A 139 19.70 -29.95 -36.75
N LYS A 140 19.66 -30.00 -35.41
CA LYS A 140 18.59 -29.42 -34.59
C LYS A 140 18.37 -27.94 -34.89
N GLY A 141 19.46 -27.19 -35.04
CA GLY A 141 19.41 -25.78 -35.47
C GLY A 141 18.76 -25.61 -36.85
N ARG A 142 19.09 -26.47 -37.82
CA ARG A 142 18.42 -26.49 -39.13
C ARG A 142 16.93 -26.81 -39.01
N HIS A 143 16.54 -27.80 -38.21
CA HIS A 143 15.13 -28.20 -38.07
C HIS A 143 14.30 -27.10 -37.42
N ALA A 144 14.83 -26.42 -36.39
CA ALA A 144 14.21 -25.23 -35.80
C ALA A 144 14.01 -24.10 -36.82
N VAL A 145 15.02 -23.82 -37.67
CA VAL A 145 14.94 -22.80 -38.74
C VAL A 145 13.86 -23.13 -39.77
N ILE A 146 13.72 -24.41 -40.13
CA ILE A 146 12.72 -24.90 -41.08
C ILE A 146 11.32 -24.84 -40.49
N VAL A 147 11.09 -25.46 -39.32
CA VAL A 147 9.74 -25.58 -38.75
C VAL A 147 9.16 -24.22 -38.33
N VAL A 148 9.99 -23.30 -37.81
CA VAL A 148 9.55 -21.93 -37.50
C VAL A 148 9.24 -21.16 -38.78
N ALA A 149 9.97 -21.37 -39.89
CA ALA A 149 9.61 -20.76 -41.17
C ALA A 149 8.28 -21.32 -41.72
N SER A 150 8.03 -22.62 -41.55
CA SER A 150 6.78 -23.28 -41.93
C SER A 150 5.58 -22.75 -41.13
N VAL A 151 5.70 -22.70 -39.80
CA VAL A 151 4.68 -22.11 -38.89
C VAL A 151 4.41 -20.65 -39.23
N LEU A 152 5.43 -19.82 -39.43
CA LEU A 152 5.28 -18.41 -39.81
C LEU A 152 4.66 -18.20 -41.20
N GLY A 153 4.66 -19.22 -42.07
CA GLY A 153 3.94 -19.25 -43.35
C GLY A 153 2.53 -19.87 -43.28
N GLY A 154 2.08 -20.26 -42.08
CA GLY A 154 0.76 -20.85 -41.84
C GLY A 154 -0.36 -19.83 -41.67
N LYS A 155 -1.54 -20.33 -41.25
CA LYS A 155 -2.66 -19.49 -40.80
C LYS A 155 -2.52 -19.26 -39.30
N ASP A 156 -2.74 -18.02 -38.86
CA ASP A 156 -2.52 -17.56 -37.48
C ASP A 156 -1.23 -18.11 -36.81
N PRO A 157 -0.05 -17.70 -37.30
CA PRO A 157 1.23 -18.17 -36.77
C PRO A 157 1.48 -17.76 -35.30
N GLY A 158 0.69 -16.82 -34.77
CA GLY A 158 0.74 -16.42 -33.37
C GLY A 158 0.03 -17.42 -32.47
N SER A 159 -1.17 -17.86 -32.85
CA SER A 159 -1.87 -18.93 -32.13
C SER A 159 -1.15 -20.26 -32.26
N VAL A 160 -0.73 -20.66 -33.47
CA VAL A 160 -0.05 -21.95 -33.71
C VAL A 160 1.22 -22.10 -32.87
N MET A 161 2.10 -21.08 -32.87
CA MET A 161 3.31 -21.10 -32.04
C MET A 161 2.98 -21.13 -30.54
N ARG A 162 1.85 -20.51 -30.12
CA ARG A 162 1.41 -20.54 -28.72
C ARG A 162 0.97 -21.94 -28.29
N THR A 163 0.10 -22.61 -29.04
CA THR A 163 -0.38 -23.96 -28.71
C THR A 163 0.81 -24.90 -28.53
N LEU A 164 1.71 -24.92 -29.52
CA LEU A 164 2.93 -25.72 -29.52
C LEU A 164 3.88 -25.40 -28.35
N VAL A 165 3.94 -24.16 -27.88
CA VAL A 165 4.77 -23.79 -26.70
C VAL A 165 4.09 -24.16 -25.39
N ASP A 166 2.80 -23.87 -25.23
CA ASP A 166 2.07 -24.10 -23.97
C ASP A 166 1.81 -25.60 -23.73
N ASP A 167 1.59 -26.42 -24.77
CA ASP A 167 1.45 -27.88 -24.64
C ASP A 167 2.79 -28.57 -24.34
N GLU A 168 3.86 -28.18 -25.04
CA GLU A 168 5.17 -28.83 -24.92
C GLU A 168 5.79 -28.62 -23.53
N VAL A 169 5.56 -27.47 -22.87
CA VAL A 169 6.04 -27.21 -21.50
C VAL A 169 5.24 -27.89 -20.39
N VAL A 170 4.09 -28.49 -20.71
CA VAL A 170 3.26 -29.27 -19.77
C VAL A 170 3.69 -30.75 -19.75
N LYS A 171 4.42 -31.22 -20.76
CA LYS A 171 5.04 -32.55 -20.77
C LYS A 171 6.04 -32.72 -19.61
N SER A 172 6.16 -33.94 -19.11
CA SER A 172 7.16 -34.31 -18.09
C SER A 172 8.61 -34.19 -18.57
N SER A 173 8.83 -34.22 -19.89
CA SER A 173 10.12 -34.13 -20.56
C SER A 173 9.96 -33.29 -21.84
N PRO A 174 9.98 -31.95 -21.74
CA PRO A 174 9.80 -31.07 -22.90
C PRO A 174 10.92 -31.25 -23.93
N SER A 175 10.54 -31.36 -25.20
CA SER A 175 11.43 -31.70 -26.32
C SER A 175 12.70 -30.85 -26.36
N SER A 176 13.80 -31.55 -26.61
CA SER A 176 15.11 -30.94 -26.72
C SER A 176 15.28 -29.99 -27.93
N LEU A 177 14.27 -29.90 -28.82
CA LEU A 177 14.17 -28.94 -29.93
C LEU A 177 13.52 -27.60 -29.53
N LEU A 178 12.57 -27.59 -28.57
CA LEU A 178 11.77 -26.41 -28.21
C LEU A 178 12.58 -25.12 -27.97
N PRO A 179 13.72 -25.13 -27.22
CA PRO A 179 14.52 -23.93 -27.01
C PRO A 179 15.13 -23.34 -28.28
N ALA A 180 15.36 -24.15 -29.32
CA ALA A 180 15.87 -23.68 -30.61
C ALA A 180 14.74 -23.07 -31.46
N MET A 181 13.53 -23.63 -31.40
CA MET A 181 12.34 -23.05 -32.05
C MET A 181 11.98 -21.68 -31.47
N VAL A 182 11.91 -21.56 -30.14
CA VAL A 182 11.65 -20.27 -29.46
C VAL A 182 12.68 -19.22 -29.90
N LYS A 183 13.97 -19.56 -29.87
CA LYS A 183 15.06 -18.64 -30.25
C LYS A 183 15.00 -18.20 -31.71
N GLU A 184 14.63 -19.08 -32.65
CA GLU A 184 14.43 -18.66 -34.06
C GLU A 184 13.17 -17.79 -34.20
N TYR A 185 12.08 -18.12 -33.49
CA TYR A 185 10.85 -17.33 -33.52
C TYR A 185 11.09 -15.90 -32.99
N GLU A 186 11.84 -15.75 -31.91
CA GLU A 186 12.32 -14.45 -31.40
C GLU A 186 13.11 -13.71 -32.48
N LYS A 187 14.14 -14.35 -33.05
CA LYS A 187 15.01 -13.78 -34.10
C LYS A 187 14.23 -13.33 -35.35
N ARG A 188 13.15 -14.04 -35.72
CA ARG A 188 12.26 -13.67 -36.84
C ARG A 188 11.41 -12.44 -36.53
N ASN A 189 10.99 -12.28 -35.28
CA ASN A 189 10.10 -11.21 -34.83
C ASN A 189 10.80 -10.02 -34.16
N GLU A 190 12.12 -10.10 -33.95
CA GLU A 190 12.96 -9.11 -33.27
C GLU A 190 12.72 -7.67 -33.75
N ARG A 191 12.58 -7.47 -35.07
CA ARG A 191 12.31 -6.15 -35.66
C ARG A 191 10.95 -5.61 -35.24
N ASN A 192 9.92 -6.45 -35.16
CA ASN A 192 8.57 -6.03 -34.80
C ASN A 192 8.51 -5.65 -33.30
N LEU A 193 9.14 -6.47 -32.45
CA LEU A 193 9.29 -6.20 -31.02
C LEU A 193 10.11 -4.91 -30.80
N SER A 194 11.32 -4.82 -31.35
CA SER A 194 12.20 -3.65 -31.21
C SER A 194 11.53 -2.35 -31.68
N ASN A 195 10.81 -2.38 -32.82
CA ASN A 195 10.02 -1.24 -33.28
C ASN A 195 8.93 -0.86 -32.27
N ALA A 196 8.13 -1.83 -31.81
CA ALA A 196 7.02 -1.56 -30.89
C ALA A 196 7.48 -1.03 -29.52
N ALA A 197 8.61 -1.53 -28.99
CA ALA A 197 9.22 -0.97 -27.79
C ALA A 197 9.72 0.46 -28.04
N SER A 198 10.49 0.69 -29.11
CA SER A 198 11.00 2.03 -29.44
C SER A 198 9.87 3.05 -29.63
N ASP A 199 8.76 2.66 -30.26
CA ASP A 199 7.57 3.50 -30.42
C ASP A 199 6.89 3.82 -29.08
N ILE A 200 6.90 2.90 -28.11
CA ILE A 200 6.40 3.15 -26.74
C ILE A 200 7.32 4.14 -26.02
N SER A 201 8.64 3.93 -26.04
CA SER A 201 9.63 4.85 -25.46
C SER A 201 9.48 6.27 -26.03
N ASP A 202 9.37 6.39 -27.36
CA ASP A 202 9.15 7.65 -28.06
C ASP A 202 7.82 8.31 -27.66
N THR A 203 6.76 7.53 -27.47
CA THR A 203 5.43 8.00 -27.06
C THR A 203 5.46 8.52 -25.61
N ILE A 204 6.12 7.79 -24.70
CA ILE A 204 6.33 8.21 -23.31
C ILE A 204 7.16 9.51 -23.25
N LEU A 205 8.23 9.60 -24.03
CA LEU A 205 9.10 10.80 -24.07
C LEU A 205 8.34 12.03 -24.59
N LYS A 206 7.49 11.87 -25.60
CA LYS A 206 6.65 12.95 -26.17
C LYS A 206 5.57 13.43 -25.18
N ALA A 207 5.03 12.53 -24.36
CA ALA A 207 4.11 12.90 -23.28
C ALA A 207 4.82 13.67 -22.15
N LYS A 208 5.95 13.15 -21.64
CA LYS A 208 6.75 13.82 -20.59
C LYS A 208 7.30 15.19 -20.99
N THR A 209 7.36 15.49 -22.29
CA THR A 209 7.77 16.79 -22.83
C THR A 209 6.59 17.70 -23.20
N GLY A 210 5.35 17.29 -22.94
CA GLY A 210 4.14 18.05 -23.24
C GLY A 210 3.81 18.19 -24.74
N ASN A 211 4.48 17.42 -25.60
CA ASN A 211 4.32 17.51 -27.06
C ASN A 211 3.07 16.77 -27.59
N VAL A 212 2.45 15.90 -26.78
CA VAL A 212 1.27 15.09 -27.11
C VAL A 212 0.34 15.04 -25.90
N GLU A 213 -0.98 15.08 -26.13
CA GLU A 213 -1.98 14.96 -25.06
C GLU A 213 -1.90 13.59 -24.36
N LEU A 214 -2.09 13.56 -23.04
CA LEU A 214 -2.03 12.33 -22.26
C LEU A 214 -3.09 11.29 -22.69
N SER A 215 -4.29 11.71 -23.12
CA SER A 215 -5.32 10.77 -23.62
C SER A 215 -4.89 10.07 -24.92
N ALA A 216 -4.35 10.83 -25.88
CA ALA A 216 -3.82 10.32 -27.14
C ALA A 216 -2.58 9.44 -26.92
N THR A 217 -1.73 9.81 -25.96
CA THR A 217 -0.57 9.02 -25.50
C THR A 217 -1.02 7.65 -25.00
N LEU A 218 -1.99 7.61 -24.09
CA LEU A 218 -2.54 6.37 -23.54
C LEU A 218 -3.13 5.46 -24.63
N ILE A 219 -3.89 6.04 -25.58
CA ILE A 219 -4.46 5.31 -26.72
C ILE A 219 -3.35 4.74 -27.63
N ARG A 220 -2.27 5.48 -27.86
CA ARG A 220 -1.11 5.00 -28.63
C ARG A 220 -0.38 3.87 -27.90
N ILE A 221 -0.15 3.99 -26.59
CA ILE A 221 0.52 2.96 -25.80
C ILE A 221 -0.28 1.65 -25.80
N VAL A 222 -1.61 1.67 -25.57
CA VAL A 222 -2.39 0.42 -25.56
C VAL A 222 -2.44 -0.26 -26.93
N GLY A 223 -2.48 0.51 -28.02
CA GLY A 223 -2.35 -0.04 -29.38
C GLY A 223 -0.97 -0.68 -29.64
N LEU A 224 0.11 -0.05 -29.18
CA LEU A 224 1.47 -0.60 -29.29
C LEU A 224 1.67 -1.85 -28.41
N LEU A 225 1.07 -1.89 -27.22
CA LEU A 225 1.03 -3.09 -26.37
C LEU A 225 0.27 -4.25 -27.02
N GLN A 226 -0.82 -3.96 -27.75
CA GLN A 226 -1.51 -4.98 -28.54
C GLN A 226 -0.61 -5.55 -29.63
N GLU A 227 0.07 -4.69 -30.42
CA GLU A 227 1.02 -5.13 -31.45
C GLU A 227 2.20 -5.92 -30.85
N TRP A 228 2.83 -5.44 -29.77
CA TRP A 228 3.86 -6.16 -29.01
C TRP A 228 3.38 -7.56 -28.62
N SER A 229 2.15 -7.64 -28.08
CA SER A 229 1.60 -8.89 -27.56
C SER A 229 1.40 -9.97 -28.63
N LYS A 230 1.16 -9.61 -29.90
CA LYS A 230 1.06 -10.57 -31.02
C LYS A 230 2.34 -11.38 -31.21
N PHE A 231 3.50 -10.80 -30.91
CA PHE A 231 4.82 -11.39 -31.14
C PHE A 231 5.47 -11.90 -29.85
N ALA A 232 5.18 -11.30 -28.69
CA ALA A 232 5.74 -11.73 -27.41
C ALA A 232 4.94 -12.87 -26.75
N ARG A 233 3.60 -12.87 -26.86
CA ARG A 233 2.76 -13.88 -26.18
C ARG A 233 2.93 -15.32 -26.65
N PRO A 234 3.19 -15.62 -27.94
CA PRO A 234 3.31 -17.01 -28.40
C PRO A 234 4.46 -17.80 -27.76
N ILE A 235 5.46 -17.11 -27.20
CA ILE A 235 6.60 -17.73 -26.49
C ILE A 235 6.53 -17.54 -24.97
N ALA A 236 5.53 -16.84 -24.44
CA ALA A 236 5.45 -16.51 -23.01
C ALA A 236 5.34 -17.76 -22.10
N GLY A 237 4.73 -18.85 -22.59
CA GLY A 237 4.65 -20.13 -21.87
C GLY A 237 6.02 -20.72 -21.53
N PHE A 238 6.96 -20.67 -22.48
CA PHE A 238 8.35 -21.14 -22.29
C PHE A 238 9.10 -20.36 -21.20
N TYR A 239 8.91 -19.04 -21.15
CA TYR A 239 9.47 -18.17 -20.13
C TYR A 239 8.83 -18.43 -18.75
N ARG A 240 7.50 -18.52 -18.71
CA ARG A 240 6.73 -18.86 -17.51
C ARG A 240 7.14 -20.20 -16.91
N TRP A 241 7.33 -21.24 -17.74
CA TRP A 241 7.84 -22.56 -17.35
C TRP A 241 9.23 -22.50 -16.72
N ARG A 242 10.11 -21.61 -17.22
CA ARG A 242 11.44 -21.36 -16.64
C ARG A 242 11.46 -20.46 -15.39
N GLY A 243 10.29 -20.00 -14.94
CA GLY A 243 10.16 -19.16 -13.74
C GLY A 243 10.72 -17.75 -13.88
N HIS A 244 10.91 -17.25 -15.11
CA HIS A 244 11.38 -15.88 -15.36
C HIS A 244 10.72 -15.27 -16.59
N SER A 245 10.44 -13.97 -16.55
CA SER A 245 9.87 -13.24 -17.70
C SER A 245 10.80 -13.24 -18.92
N GLU A 246 10.25 -12.93 -20.09
CA GLU A 246 11.03 -12.57 -21.28
C GLU A 246 11.74 -11.22 -21.04
N PRO A 247 13.06 -11.08 -21.33
CA PRO A 247 13.84 -9.91 -20.91
C PRO A 247 13.33 -8.56 -21.41
N ARG A 248 12.88 -8.46 -22.66
CA ARG A 248 12.43 -7.18 -23.24
C ARG A 248 11.04 -6.80 -22.71
N THR A 249 10.13 -7.76 -22.60
CA THR A 249 8.80 -7.63 -21.96
C THR A 249 8.95 -7.12 -20.53
N LYS A 250 9.94 -7.63 -19.78
CA LYS A 250 10.29 -7.17 -18.44
C LYS A 250 10.83 -5.74 -18.42
N ALA A 251 11.73 -5.39 -19.33
CA ALA A 251 12.24 -4.03 -19.45
C ALA A 251 11.12 -3.03 -19.78
N LEU A 252 10.27 -3.35 -20.76
CA LEU A 252 9.13 -2.54 -21.20
C LEU A 252 8.09 -2.34 -20.08
N PHE A 253 7.83 -3.38 -19.27
CA PHE A 253 6.98 -3.26 -18.09
C PHE A 253 7.54 -2.23 -17.09
N PHE A 254 8.85 -2.29 -16.79
CA PHE A 254 9.48 -1.33 -15.87
C PHE A 254 9.61 0.08 -16.45
N GLU A 255 9.74 0.24 -17.77
CA GLU A 255 9.71 1.55 -18.43
C GLU A 255 8.32 2.21 -18.32
N ILE A 256 7.26 1.46 -18.64
CA ILE A 256 5.87 1.91 -18.50
C ILE A 256 5.53 2.20 -17.03
N ARG A 257 6.01 1.36 -16.10
CA ARG A 257 5.93 1.61 -14.64
C ARG A 257 6.64 2.91 -14.24
N GLY A 258 7.79 3.22 -14.85
CA GLY A 258 8.49 4.48 -14.66
C GLY A 258 7.64 5.70 -15.07
N PHE A 259 6.98 5.64 -16.22
CA PHE A 259 6.05 6.70 -16.64
C PHE A 259 4.83 6.81 -15.72
N LEU A 260 4.25 5.69 -15.30
CA LEU A 260 3.18 5.66 -14.31
C LEU A 260 3.59 6.34 -13.00
N LEU A 261 4.80 6.09 -12.50
CA LEU A 261 5.27 6.70 -11.27
C LEU A 261 5.46 8.21 -11.40
N ASP A 262 5.82 8.72 -12.59
CA ASP A 262 5.82 10.17 -12.84
C ASP A 262 4.39 10.75 -12.84
N LEU A 263 3.43 10.06 -13.50
CA LEU A 263 2.02 10.46 -13.52
C LEU A 263 1.41 10.56 -12.12
N VAL A 264 1.72 9.60 -11.23
CA VAL A 264 1.24 9.60 -9.84
C VAL A 264 1.95 10.69 -9.02
N ASN A 265 3.29 10.69 -8.97
CA ASN A 265 4.04 11.50 -8.01
C ASN A 265 4.21 12.97 -8.42
N ASN A 266 4.25 13.27 -9.72
CA ASN A 266 4.56 14.62 -10.23
C ASN A 266 3.34 15.34 -10.84
N GLU A 267 2.38 14.60 -11.41
CA GLU A 267 1.25 15.19 -12.17
C GLU A 267 -0.13 14.98 -11.51
N ASN A 268 -0.24 14.16 -10.45
CA ASN A 268 -1.49 13.72 -9.81
C ASN A 268 -2.52 13.11 -10.81
N LYS A 269 -2.04 12.37 -11.81
CA LYS A 269 -2.83 11.75 -12.89
C LYS A 269 -3.23 10.31 -12.55
N LEU A 270 -3.98 10.17 -11.45
CA LEU A 270 -4.28 8.88 -10.83
C LEU A 270 -5.15 7.96 -11.70
N ASP A 271 -6.17 8.48 -12.38
CA ASP A 271 -7.03 7.68 -13.28
C ASP A 271 -6.29 7.25 -14.56
N GLU A 272 -5.35 8.05 -15.06
CA GLU A 272 -4.47 7.71 -16.17
C GLU A 272 -3.42 6.67 -15.77
N ALA A 273 -2.79 6.84 -14.61
CA ALA A 273 -1.90 5.84 -14.01
C ALA A 273 -2.61 4.49 -13.78
N LYS A 274 -3.85 4.52 -13.27
CA LYS A 274 -4.67 3.31 -13.09
C LYS A 274 -4.96 2.58 -14.40
N LYS A 275 -5.29 3.31 -15.49
CA LYS A 275 -5.45 2.70 -16.82
C LYS A 275 -4.14 2.08 -17.29
N LEU A 276 -3.02 2.77 -17.08
CA LEU A 276 -1.70 2.34 -17.53
C LEU A 276 -1.21 1.06 -16.83
N ILE A 277 -1.41 0.89 -15.52
CA ILE A 277 -1.08 -0.37 -14.82
C ILE A 277 -1.99 -1.53 -15.21
N LEU A 278 -3.29 -1.26 -15.41
CA LEU A 278 -4.22 -2.29 -15.87
C LEU A 278 -3.83 -2.83 -17.25
N TRP A 279 -3.34 -1.98 -18.16
CA TRP A 279 -2.85 -2.40 -19.47
C TRP A 279 -1.46 -3.04 -19.42
N SER A 280 -0.49 -2.49 -18.69
CA SER A 280 0.84 -3.12 -18.59
C SER A 280 0.78 -4.47 -17.90
N GLY A 281 -0.05 -4.63 -16.86
CA GLY A 281 -0.42 -5.90 -16.27
C GLY A 281 -1.04 -6.85 -17.32
N ALA A 282 -2.12 -6.43 -17.97
CA ALA A 282 -2.87 -7.27 -18.91
C ALA A 282 -2.10 -7.67 -20.19
N PHE A 283 -1.02 -6.98 -20.57
CA PHE A 283 -0.23 -7.29 -21.78
C PHE A 283 1.19 -7.81 -21.51
N LEU A 284 1.80 -7.51 -20.36
CA LEU A 284 3.21 -7.83 -20.07
C LEU A 284 3.41 -8.69 -18.80
N ALA A 285 2.49 -8.66 -17.83
CA ALA A 285 2.62 -9.41 -16.57
C ALA A 285 2.17 -10.89 -16.72
N GLU A 286 2.76 -11.61 -17.68
CA GLU A 286 2.49 -13.04 -17.91
C GLU A 286 3.13 -13.95 -16.84
N THR A 287 4.05 -13.41 -16.02
CA THR A 287 4.84 -14.12 -14.99
C THR A 287 4.60 -13.57 -13.58
N ASP A 288 4.68 -14.45 -12.57
CA ASP A 288 4.27 -14.16 -11.19
C ASP A 288 5.06 -13.04 -10.51
N ASP A 289 6.31 -12.79 -10.92
CA ASP A 289 7.12 -11.69 -10.41
C ASP A 289 6.64 -10.33 -10.94
N LEU A 290 6.20 -10.26 -12.19
CA LEU A 290 5.57 -9.06 -12.76
C LEU A 290 4.15 -8.86 -12.25
N LYS A 291 3.36 -9.94 -12.08
CA LYS A 291 2.00 -9.86 -11.51
C LYS A 291 2.03 -9.24 -10.12
N LYS A 292 2.86 -9.75 -9.22
CA LYS A 292 3.01 -9.21 -7.85
C LYS A 292 3.39 -7.74 -7.79
N VAL A 293 4.11 -7.22 -8.80
CA VAL A 293 4.39 -5.77 -8.92
C VAL A 293 3.16 -5.03 -9.45
N SER A 294 2.52 -5.55 -10.51
CA SER A 294 1.33 -4.96 -11.12
C SER A 294 0.13 -4.88 -10.16
N ASP A 295 -0.13 -5.96 -9.43
CA ASP A 295 -1.21 -6.08 -8.44
C ASP A 295 -0.99 -5.14 -7.26
N LYS A 296 0.28 -5.00 -6.81
CA LYS A 296 0.64 -4.05 -5.77
C LYS A 296 0.48 -2.61 -6.25
N ASP A 297 1.07 -2.24 -7.39
CA ASP A 297 1.02 -0.87 -7.90
C ASP A 297 -0.43 -0.43 -8.14
N LEU A 298 -1.31 -1.35 -8.60
CA LEU A 298 -2.74 -1.11 -8.71
C LEU A 298 -3.39 -0.84 -7.35
N ALA A 299 -3.12 -1.68 -6.34
CA ALA A 299 -3.68 -1.51 -4.99
C ALA A 299 -3.20 -0.22 -4.31
N ASP A 300 -1.92 0.12 -4.45
CA ASP A 300 -1.33 1.37 -3.94
C ASP A 300 -2.00 2.59 -4.61
N ILE A 301 -2.27 2.55 -5.94
CA ILE A 301 -3.00 3.62 -6.65
C ILE A 301 -4.47 3.69 -6.22
N GLU A 302 -5.15 2.54 -6.05
CA GLU A 302 -6.55 2.52 -5.62
C GLU A 302 -6.73 3.09 -4.21
N ALA A 303 -5.78 2.86 -3.30
CA ALA A 303 -5.74 3.51 -1.99
C ALA A 303 -5.59 5.03 -2.11
N ILE A 304 -4.64 5.54 -2.90
CA ILE A 304 -4.44 6.98 -3.11
C ILE A 304 -5.69 7.65 -3.71
N ILE A 305 -6.38 6.96 -4.65
CA ILE A 305 -7.66 7.45 -5.22
C ILE A 305 -8.77 7.47 -4.18
N ALA A 306 -8.81 6.51 -3.25
CA ALA A 306 -9.80 6.50 -2.16
C ALA A 306 -9.53 7.63 -1.15
N ASP A 307 -8.27 7.82 -0.74
CA ASP A 307 -7.85 8.88 0.18
C ASP A 307 -8.14 10.29 -0.41
N HIS A 308 -7.84 10.51 -1.70
CA HIS A 308 -8.14 11.78 -2.37
C HIS A 308 -9.65 12.08 -2.38
N LYS A 309 -10.49 11.06 -2.65
CA LYS A 309 -11.96 11.20 -2.61
C LYS A 309 -12.48 11.44 -1.19
N ALA A 310 -11.90 10.80 -0.18
CA ALA A 310 -12.26 11.04 1.22
C ALA A 310 -11.91 12.49 1.65
N ALA A 311 -10.76 13.00 1.21
CA ALA A 311 -10.34 14.39 1.43
C ALA A 311 -11.24 15.40 0.71
N GLU A 312 -11.50 15.22 -0.60
CA GLU A 312 -12.43 16.05 -1.38
C GLU A 312 -13.84 16.08 -0.78
N LEU A 313 -14.30 14.95 -0.25
CA LEU A 313 -15.60 14.83 0.40
C LEU A 313 -15.64 15.61 1.73
N PHE A 314 -14.56 15.58 2.51
CA PHE A 314 -14.45 16.21 3.83
C PHE A 314 -14.17 17.72 3.79
N GLU A 315 -13.48 18.22 2.75
CA GLU A 315 -13.06 19.61 2.65
C GLU A 315 -14.17 20.67 2.88
N PRO A 316 -15.43 20.50 2.39
CA PRO A 316 -16.51 21.44 2.70
C PRO A 316 -16.84 21.55 4.20
N LEU A 317 -16.67 20.47 4.97
CA LEU A 317 -16.86 20.46 6.43
C LEU A 317 -15.66 21.10 7.14
N ALA A 318 -14.44 20.79 6.69
CA ALA A 318 -13.22 21.43 7.20
C ALA A 318 -13.25 22.97 7.01
N ALA A 319 -13.56 23.42 5.80
CA ALA A 319 -13.69 24.83 5.46
C ALA A 319 -14.81 25.53 6.27
N ALA A 320 -15.93 24.85 6.51
CA ALA A 320 -17.02 25.40 7.32
C ALA A 320 -16.66 25.51 8.82
N CYS A 321 -15.87 24.56 9.35
CA CYS A 321 -15.31 24.65 10.70
C CYS A 321 -14.34 25.84 10.84
N GLU A 322 -13.41 26.02 9.90
CA GLU A 322 -12.47 27.16 9.96
C GLU A 322 -13.16 28.52 9.73
N ALA A 323 -14.21 28.56 8.90
CA ALA A 323 -15.07 29.74 8.77
C ALA A 323 -15.80 30.07 10.09
N ALA A 324 -16.29 29.04 10.80
CA ALA A 324 -16.94 29.20 12.11
C ALA A 324 -15.98 29.70 13.20
N LYS A 325 -14.74 29.17 13.26
CA LYS A 325 -13.67 29.69 14.15
C LYS A 325 -13.32 31.14 13.82
N SER A 326 -13.10 31.44 12.55
CA SER A 326 -12.75 32.80 12.08
C SER A 326 -13.83 33.82 12.42
N ALA A 327 -15.11 33.46 12.28
CA ALA A 327 -16.26 34.31 12.55
C ALA A 327 -16.92 34.08 13.94
N HIS A 328 -16.15 33.58 14.92
CA HIS A 328 -16.63 33.14 16.25
C HIS A 328 -17.66 34.08 16.90
N LYS A 329 -17.48 35.41 16.86
CA LYS A 329 -18.43 36.36 17.48
C LYS A 329 -19.83 36.33 16.88
N GLU A 330 -19.93 36.22 15.55
CA GLU A 330 -21.23 36.12 14.87
C GLU A 330 -21.79 34.70 14.99
N PHE A 331 -20.94 33.66 14.95
CA PHE A 331 -21.35 32.29 15.25
C PHE A 331 -22.00 32.18 16.65
N SER A 332 -21.32 32.66 17.69
CA SER A 332 -21.79 32.70 19.08
C SER A 332 -23.09 33.48 19.30
N LYS A 333 -23.33 34.49 18.46
CA LYS A 333 -24.55 35.32 18.45
C LYS A 333 -25.70 34.61 17.73
N VAL A 334 -25.43 33.94 16.61
CA VAL A 334 -26.42 33.15 15.87
C VAL A 334 -26.83 31.89 16.65
N VAL A 335 -25.89 31.14 17.24
CA VAL A 335 -26.20 29.96 18.07
C VAL A 335 -27.14 30.31 19.23
N ARG A 336 -26.96 31.48 19.86
CA ARG A 336 -27.86 31.96 20.92
C ARG A 336 -29.24 32.39 20.43
N LYS A 337 -29.33 32.99 19.24
CA LYS A 337 -30.59 33.53 18.69
C LYS A 337 -31.43 32.47 17.96
N SER A 338 -30.78 31.54 17.28
CA SER A 338 -31.39 30.64 16.28
C SER A 338 -31.07 29.15 16.50
N GLY A 339 -30.20 28.81 17.45
CA GLY A 339 -29.75 27.43 17.66
C GLY A 339 -28.78 26.95 16.58
N VAL A 340 -28.52 25.63 16.58
CA VAL A 340 -27.57 24.96 15.67
C VAL A 340 -28.36 24.12 14.66
N VAL A 341 -28.88 24.80 13.65
CA VAL A 341 -29.78 24.26 12.60
C VAL A 341 -29.38 24.76 11.22
N THR A 342 -29.70 24.02 10.16
CA THR A 342 -29.39 24.36 8.76
C THR A 342 -29.96 25.72 8.33
N SER A 343 -31.13 26.09 8.84
CA SER A 343 -31.81 27.36 8.56
C SER A 343 -31.25 28.57 9.33
N ALA A 344 -30.22 28.38 10.17
CA ALA A 344 -29.58 29.47 10.88
C ALA A 344 -28.72 30.33 9.92
N PRO A 345 -28.62 31.66 10.14
CA PRO A 345 -27.70 32.51 9.40
C PRO A 345 -26.23 32.02 9.40
N SER A 346 -25.45 32.49 8.42
CA SER A 346 -24.01 32.28 8.39
C SER A 346 -23.34 32.80 9.68
N PRO A 347 -22.39 32.06 10.29
CA PRO A 347 -21.73 30.85 9.77
C PRO A 347 -22.35 29.53 10.25
N VAL A 348 -23.42 29.56 11.06
CA VAL A 348 -23.99 28.37 11.71
C VAL A 348 -24.69 27.44 10.71
N GLY A 349 -25.60 27.97 9.89
CA GLY A 349 -26.29 27.17 8.86
C GLY A 349 -25.33 26.46 7.90
N PRO A 350 -24.33 27.16 7.32
CA PRO A 350 -23.29 26.54 6.48
C PRO A 350 -22.53 25.39 7.15
N PHE A 351 -22.10 25.53 8.41
CA PHE A 351 -21.47 24.41 9.15
C PHE A 351 -22.41 23.21 9.28
N VAL A 352 -23.65 23.45 9.67
CA VAL A 352 -24.64 22.37 9.85
C VAL A 352 -24.94 21.66 8.53
N SER A 353 -25.13 22.42 7.45
CA SER A 353 -25.38 21.88 6.11
C SER A 353 -24.16 21.13 5.53
N ALA A 354 -22.94 21.54 5.89
CA ALA A 354 -21.72 20.81 5.51
C ALA A 354 -21.58 19.49 6.28
N LEU A 355 -21.90 19.48 7.59
CA LEU A 355 -21.91 18.27 8.41
C LEU A 355 -22.97 17.26 7.93
N GLU A 356 -24.21 17.72 7.75
CA GLU A 356 -25.30 16.88 7.23
C GLU A 356 -25.02 16.41 5.80
N GLY A 357 -24.44 17.27 4.95
CA GLY A 357 -24.08 16.95 3.56
C GLY A 357 -22.83 16.05 3.40
N TYR A 358 -21.99 15.95 4.42
CA TYR A 358 -20.87 14.99 4.49
C TYR A 358 -21.39 13.60 4.87
N LEU A 359 -22.19 13.52 5.95
CA LEU A 359 -22.79 12.28 6.43
C LEU A 359 -23.78 11.68 5.40
N ALA A 360 -24.53 12.50 4.67
CA ALA A 360 -25.45 12.07 3.61
C ALA A 360 -24.77 11.59 2.30
N LYS A 361 -23.43 11.51 2.29
CA LYS A 361 -22.59 11.04 1.17
C LYS A 361 -21.63 9.92 1.61
N ASP A 362 -22.02 9.17 2.64
CA ASP A 362 -21.24 8.07 3.23
C ASP A 362 -19.86 8.50 3.79
N GLY A 363 -19.75 9.76 4.25
CA GLY A 363 -18.58 10.28 4.94
C GLY A 363 -18.38 9.68 6.35
N ASP A 364 -17.12 9.57 6.78
CA ASP A 364 -16.72 8.96 8.05
C ASP A 364 -17.30 9.71 9.26
N ALA A 365 -18.24 9.08 9.96
CA ALA A 365 -18.91 9.67 11.10
C ALA A 365 -17.99 9.92 12.31
N ASP A 366 -16.91 9.15 12.49
CA ASP A 366 -15.88 9.41 13.51
C ASP A 366 -15.03 10.64 13.13
N LEU A 367 -14.67 10.81 11.86
CA LEU A 367 -13.99 12.03 11.39
C LEU A 367 -14.89 13.27 11.51
N ALA A 368 -16.17 13.15 11.17
CA ALA A 368 -17.17 14.21 11.35
C ALA A 368 -17.38 14.57 12.83
N ALA A 369 -17.35 13.57 13.72
CA ALA A 369 -17.37 13.75 15.17
C ALA A 369 -16.12 14.49 15.66
N VAL A 370 -14.91 14.11 15.21
CA VAL A 370 -13.65 14.78 15.56
C VAL A 370 -13.65 16.24 15.12
N ALA A 371 -14.10 16.55 13.90
CA ALA A 371 -14.20 17.92 13.39
C ALA A 371 -15.18 18.78 14.22
N SER A 372 -16.37 18.23 14.51
CA SER A 372 -17.40 18.92 15.31
C SER A 372 -16.97 19.13 16.76
N ARG A 373 -16.22 18.17 17.32
CA ARG A 373 -15.63 18.21 18.65
C ARG A 373 -14.54 19.27 18.75
N ASP A 374 -13.63 19.34 17.78
CA ASP A 374 -12.58 20.36 17.73
C ASP A 374 -13.18 21.78 17.65
N LEU A 375 -14.16 21.98 16.76
CA LEU A 375 -14.88 23.25 16.69
C LEU A 375 -15.52 23.62 18.04
N SER A 376 -16.22 22.68 18.67
CA SER A 376 -16.83 22.89 20.00
C SER A 376 -15.80 23.25 21.08
N LEU A 377 -14.66 22.55 21.12
CA LEU A 377 -13.61 22.84 22.09
C LEU A 377 -12.93 24.18 21.85
N SER A 378 -12.78 24.64 20.59
CA SER A 378 -12.26 25.98 20.30
C SER A 378 -13.13 27.10 20.88
N PHE A 379 -14.46 26.95 20.88
CA PHE A 379 -15.37 27.91 21.54
C PHE A 379 -15.16 27.95 23.06
N ASN A 380 -15.00 26.80 23.71
CA ASN A 380 -14.70 26.74 25.14
C ASN A 380 -13.32 27.32 25.47
N ASN A 381 -12.29 26.89 24.74
CA ASN A 381 -10.90 27.15 25.06
C ASN A 381 -10.48 28.55 24.64
N ASP A 382 -10.53 28.82 23.33
CA ASP A 382 -9.90 29.99 22.72
C ASP A 382 -10.83 31.21 22.66
N PHE A 383 -12.16 31.01 22.59
CA PHE A 383 -13.16 32.09 22.47
C PHE A 383 -13.94 32.43 23.76
N ASP A 384 -13.72 31.70 24.86
CA ASP A 384 -14.40 31.89 26.17
C ASP A 384 -15.94 31.77 26.12
N ASP A 385 -16.42 30.80 25.34
CA ASP A 385 -17.85 30.57 25.12
C ASP A 385 -18.25 29.09 25.38
N PRO A 386 -18.22 28.64 26.65
CA PRO A 386 -18.60 27.27 27.02
C PRO A 386 -20.09 26.97 26.76
N GLU A 387 -20.95 27.99 26.72
CA GLU A 387 -22.37 27.84 26.34
C GLU A 387 -22.49 27.40 24.87
N VAL A 388 -21.81 28.10 23.96
CA VAL A 388 -21.85 27.77 22.52
C VAL A 388 -21.12 26.47 22.24
N ALA A 389 -20.00 26.22 22.92
CA ALA A 389 -19.32 24.93 22.89
C ALA A 389 -20.25 23.75 23.24
N TYR A 390 -20.97 23.84 24.37
CA TYR A 390 -21.90 22.78 24.79
C TYR A 390 -23.08 22.63 23.81
N LYS A 391 -23.68 23.74 23.36
CA LYS A 391 -24.80 23.73 22.41
C LYS A 391 -24.40 23.15 21.05
N LEU A 392 -23.19 23.44 20.59
CA LEU A 392 -22.64 22.90 19.34
C LEU A 392 -22.36 21.40 19.47
N LEU A 393 -21.72 20.96 20.57
CA LEU A 393 -21.41 19.56 20.78
C LEU A 393 -22.69 18.70 20.88
N GLN A 394 -23.69 19.14 21.65
CA GLN A 394 -25.01 18.51 21.71
C GLN A 394 -25.66 18.40 20.32
N ALA A 395 -25.60 19.47 19.51
CA ALA A 395 -26.19 19.50 18.18
C ALA A 395 -25.45 18.63 17.15
N ALA A 396 -24.16 18.38 17.34
CA ALA A 396 -23.40 17.40 16.56
C ALA A 396 -23.71 15.96 17.02
N MET A 397 -23.65 15.68 18.33
CA MET A 397 -24.00 14.38 18.92
C MET A 397 -25.40 13.91 18.51
N HIS A 398 -26.38 14.82 18.46
CA HIS A 398 -27.74 14.50 18.03
C HIS A 398 -27.82 14.01 16.57
N ARG A 399 -27.01 14.58 15.67
CA ARG A 399 -26.94 14.21 14.25
C ARG A 399 -26.18 12.91 14.02
N LEU A 400 -25.07 12.76 14.73
CA LEU A 400 -24.15 11.63 14.63
C LEU A 400 -24.69 10.34 15.27
N LYS A 401 -25.70 10.46 16.15
CA LYS A 401 -26.30 9.38 16.96
C LYS A 401 -26.58 8.09 16.17
N ASP A 402 -27.14 8.23 14.98
CA ASP A 402 -27.60 7.10 14.16
C ASP A 402 -26.68 6.87 12.93
N CYS A 403 -25.49 7.51 12.90
CA CYS A 403 -24.50 7.45 11.80
C CYS A 403 -23.37 6.43 12.02
N GLY A 404 -23.46 5.55 13.01
CA GLY A 404 -22.48 4.47 13.21
C GLY A 404 -21.15 4.85 13.87
N VAL A 405 -21.07 6.03 14.51
CA VAL A 405 -19.89 6.50 15.27
C VAL A 405 -19.44 5.46 16.30
N SER A 406 -18.12 5.27 16.42
CA SER A 406 -17.51 4.34 17.38
C SER A 406 -17.91 4.63 18.83
N GLN A 407 -17.97 3.58 19.66
CA GLN A 407 -18.26 3.73 21.08
C GLN A 407 -17.21 4.59 21.79
N ALA A 408 -15.93 4.50 21.39
CA ALA A 408 -14.84 5.28 21.98
C ALA A 408 -15.00 6.79 21.74
N THR A 409 -15.43 7.18 20.53
CA THR A 409 -15.76 8.58 20.22
C THR A 409 -17.05 9.01 20.91
N THR A 410 -18.08 8.15 20.92
CA THR A 410 -19.36 8.43 21.60
C THR A 410 -19.18 8.71 23.09
N ASP A 411 -18.42 7.87 23.80
CA ASP A 411 -18.05 8.08 25.20
C ASP A 411 -17.31 9.40 25.40
N ARG A 412 -16.33 9.69 24.54
CA ARG A 412 -15.51 10.90 24.61
C ARG A 412 -16.31 12.18 24.40
N LEU A 413 -17.25 12.18 23.43
CA LEU A 413 -18.18 13.30 23.23
C LEU A 413 -19.07 13.51 24.48
N GLY A 414 -19.45 12.44 25.18
CA GLY A 414 -20.14 12.51 26.46
C GLY A 414 -19.29 13.15 27.57
N ASP A 415 -18.06 12.68 27.77
CA ASP A 415 -17.13 13.18 28.78
C ASP A 415 -16.76 14.67 28.51
N ASP A 416 -16.61 15.06 27.24
CA ASP A 416 -16.45 16.46 26.81
C ASP A 416 -17.74 17.27 27.10
N ALA A 417 -18.93 16.75 26.81
CA ALA A 417 -20.20 17.44 27.07
C ALA A 417 -20.44 17.71 28.56
N GLU A 418 -20.08 16.78 29.45
CA GLU A 418 -20.10 16.99 30.90
C GLU A 418 -19.13 18.10 31.32
N THR A 419 -17.92 18.10 30.79
CA THR A 419 -16.89 19.12 31.05
C THR A 419 -17.34 20.52 30.58
N LEU A 420 -17.86 20.63 29.36
CA LEU A 420 -18.38 21.88 28.78
C LEU A 420 -19.60 22.41 29.55
N PHE A 421 -20.51 21.54 29.97
CA PHE A 421 -21.67 21.93 30.77
C PHE A 421 -21.24 22.50 32.13
N GLY A 422 -20.25 21.88 32.79
CA GLY A 422 -19.62 22.39 34.00
C GLY A 422 -19.00 23.78 33.80
N ASN A 423 -18.25 23.98 32.70
CA ASN A 423 -17.63 25.27 32.36
C ASN A 423 -18.64 26.40 32.12
N TRP A 424 -19.84 26.08 31.63
CA TRP A 424 -20.90 27.07 31.48
C TRP A 424 -21.63 27.34 32.80
N LYS A 425 -22.20 26.29 33.42
CA LYS A 425 -23.18 26.46 34.50
C LYS A 425 -22.57 26.73 35.87
N ILE A 426 -21.38 26.23 36.18
CA ILE A 426 -20.75 26.51 37.48
C ILE A 426 -20.43 28.02 37.59
N PRO A 427 -19.69 28.65 36.63
CA PRO A 427 -19.49 30.10 36.61
C PRO A 427 -20.75 30.97 36.62
N GLU A 428 -21.85 30.50 36.00
CA GLU A 428 -23.14 31.22 36.01
C GLU A 428 -23.77 31.23 37.42
N ILE A 429 -23.68 30.12 38.15
CA ILE A 429 -24.19 29.99 39.52
C ILE A 429 -23.33 30.78 40.53
N GLU A 430 -21.99 30.80 40.41
CA GLU A 430 -21.15 31.58 41.35
C GLU A 430 -21.38 33.08 41.23
N LYS A 431 -21.70 33.59 40.03
CA LYS A 431 -22.05 35.01 39.82
C LYS A 431 -23.31 35.45 40.60
N GLN A 432 -24.11 34.52 41.11
CA GLN A 432 -25.28 34.78 41.97
C GLN A 432 -25.03 34.48 43.46
N LYS A 433 -23.78 34.25 43.87
CA LYS A 433 -23.36 33.97 45.25
C LYS A 433 -23.92 35.00 46.25
N GLY A 434 -24.77 34.51 47.16
CA GLY A 434 -25.50 35.32 48.15
C GLY A 434 -26.99 35.48 47.83
N ASN A 435 -27.38 35.43 46.55
CA ASN A 435 -28.79 35.40 46.13
C ASN A 435 -29.27 33.95 46.02
N LEU A 436 -29.53 33.33 47.17
CA LEU A 436 -29.92 31.92 47.27
C LEU A 436 -31.16 31.57 46.42
N SER A 437 -32.13 32.49 46.29
CA SER A 437 -33.29 32.31 45.42
C SER A 437 -32.90 32.20 43.95
N ARG A 438 -32.06 33.10 43.43
CA ARG A 438 -31.63 33.06 42.01
C ARG A 438 -30.69 31.89 41.74
N MET A 439 -29.84 31.51 42.71
CA MET A 439 -29.03 30.29 42.62
C MET A 439 -29.90 29.04 42.48
N MET A 440 -30.97 28.89 43.28
CA MET A 440 -31.90 27.75 43.15
C MET A 440 -32.52 27.68 41.75
N THR A 441 -33.04 28.79 41.22
CA THR A 441 -33.65 28.82 39.88
C THR A 441 -32.66 28.46 38.78
N LEU A 442 -31.41 28.95 38.82
CA LEU A 442 -30.38 28.58 37.84
C LEU A 442 -30.03 27.08 37.91
N VAL A 443 -30.10 26.45 39.08
CA VAL A 443 -29.89 25.01 39.23
C VAL A 443 -31.10 24.22 38.69
N GLU A 444 -32.33 24.67 38.96
CA GLU A 444 -33.56 24.08 38.38
C GLU A 444 -33.54 24.14 36.84
N GLU A 445 -33.23 25.32 36.27
CA GLU A 445 -33.03 25.53 34.83
C GLU A 445 -31.92 24.60 34.28
N SER A 446 -30.85 24.36 35.03
CA SER A 446 -29.72 23.52 34.61
C SER A 446 -30.03 22.03 34.62
N ILE A 447 -30.78 21.50 35.59
CA ILE A 447 -31.14 20.06 35.67
C ILE A 447 -31.86 19.58 34.40
N LEU A 448 -32.70 20.44 33.82
CA LEU A 448 -33.46 20.14 32.59
C LEU A 448 -32.56 19.91 31.37
N MET A 449 -31.41 20.58 31.31
CA MET A 449 -30.48 20.60 30.16
C MET A 449 -29.14 19.90 30.42
N ALA A 450 -28.92 19.39 31.63
CA ALA A 450 -27.68 18.71 32.01
C ALA A 450 -27.49 17.37 31.27
N PRO A 451 -26.24 17.00 30.92
CA PRO A 451 -25.92 15.67 30.42
C PRO A 451 -26.14 14.58 31.50
N PRO A 452 -26.28 13.29 31.13
CA PRO A 452 -26.71 12.23 32.04
C PRO A 452 -25.92 12.14 33.35
N GLY A 453 -24.58 12.13 33.29
CA GLY A 453 -23.71 12.02 34.48
C GLY A 453 -23.56 13.30 35.31
N LEU A 454 -24.36 14.34 35.04
CA LEU A 454 -24.47 15.54 35.88
C LEU A 454 -25.88 15.82 36.41
N LYS A 455 -26.90 15.03 36.03
CA LYS A 455 -28.27 15.24 36.52
C LYS A 455 -28.39 14.96 38.02
N THR A 456 -27.68 13.96 38.52
CA THR A 456 -27.61 13.60 39.94
C THR A 456 -26.94 14.67 40.80
N GLU A 457 -25.90 15.30 40.26
CA GLU A 457 -25.03 16.30 40.88
C GLU A 457 -25.77 17.61 41.08
N PHE A 458 -26.41 18.11 40.01
CA PHE A 458 -27.23 19.32 40.07
C PHE A 458 -28.51 19.09 40.90
N SER A 459 -29.09 17.89 40.90
CA SER A 459 -30.19 17.54 41.82
C SER A 459 -29.76 17.52 43.29
N THR A 460 -28.57 16.98 43.58
CA THR A 460 -27.98 16.98 44.92
C THR A 460 -27.71 18.42 45.40
N LEU A 461 -27.14 19.25 44.53
CA LEU A 461 -26.94 20.68 44.76
C LEU A 461 -28.25 21.41 45.06
N HIS A 462 -29.30 21.16 44.27
CA HIS A 462 -30.63 21.73 44.50
C HIS A 462 -31.17 21.40 45.89
N SER A 463 -31.05 20.13 46.30
CA SER A 463 -31.47 19.68 47.63
C SER A 463 -30.69 20.39 48.76
N ALA A 464 -29.39 20.63 48.56
CA ALA A 464 -28.53 21.32 49.52
C ALA A 464 -28.89 22.81 49.64
N LEU A 465 -29.09 23.52 48.52
CA LEU A 465 -29.55 24.91 48.51
C LEU A 465 -30.96 25.05 49.12
N THR A 466 -31.86 24.11 48.83
CA THR A 466 -33.21 24.04 49.42
C THR A 466 -33.15 23.84 50.93
N LYS A 467 -32.26 22.98 51.44
CA LYS A 467 -32.04 22.79 52.88
C LYS A 467 -31.49 24.06 53.52
N GLN A 468 -30.48 24.69 52.92
CA GLN A 468 -29.89 25.94 53.39
C GLN A 468 -30.93 27.09 53.43
N ARG A 469 -31.88 27.13 52.50
CA ARG A 469 -32.96 28.14 52.49
C ARG A 469 -33.98 27.97 53.63
N ARG A 470 -34.11 26.76 54.18
CA ARG A 470 -35.01 26.47 55.31
C ARG A 470 -34.37 26.74 56.67
N ASP A 471 -33.03 26.69 56.76
CA ASP A 471 -32.30 26.78 58.03
C ASP A 471 -31.44 28.06 58.10
N SER A 472 -32.11 29.18 58.40
CA SER A 472 -31.51 30.53 58.43
C SER A 472 -30.44 30.75 59.51
N ARG A 473 -30.17 29.75 60.35
CA ARG A 473 -29.09 29.78 61.35
C ARG A 473 -27.78 29.15 60.87
N MET A 474 -27.79 28.41 59.76
CA MET A 474 -26.55 27.88 59.20
C MET A 474 -25.71 29.03 58.61
N LYS A 475 -24.46 29.19 59.11
CA LYS A 475 -23.45 29.98 58.40
C LYS A 475 -23.32 29.45 56.98
N LEU A 476 -23.24 30.35 56.01
CA LEU A 476 -23.24 30.06 54.58
C LEU A 476 -22.30 28.89 54.27
N VAL A 477 -22.87 27.77 53.81
CA VAL A 477 -22.12 26.53 53.55
C VAL A 477 -20.93 26.87 52.66
N GLY A 478 -19.72 26.55 53.13
CA GLY A 478 -18.49 27.01 52.51
C GLY A 478 -18.47 26.70 51.02
N TRP A 479 -18.12 27.69 50.19
CA TRP A 479 -18.34 27.62 48.73
C TRP A 479 -17.65 26.40 48.07
N GLY A 480 -16.58 25.90 48.69
CA GLY A 480 -15.93 24.63 48.35
C GLY A 480 -16.80 23.37 48.43
N VAL A 481 -17.95 23.38 49.12
CA VAL A 481 -18.90 22.25 49.15
C VAL A 481 -19.75 22.21 47.88
N ILE A 482 -20.11 23.38 47.32
CA ILE A 482 -20.78 23.46 46.01
C ILE A 482 -19.81 22.95 44.92
N ILE A 483 -18.55 23.38 44.98
CA ILE A 483 -17.46 22.81 44.16
C ILE A 483 -17.35 21.29 44.37
N ALA A 484 -17.37 20.81 45.62
CA ALA A 484 -17.20 19.38 45.92
C ALA A 484 -18.36 18.51 45.40
N ILE A 485 -19.59 19.02 45.35
CA ILE A 485 -20.75 18.28 44.85
C ILE A 485 -20.75 18.16 43.31
N ILE A 486 -20.29 19.18 42.59
CA ILE A 486 -20.37 19.21 41.11
C ILE A 486 -19.05 18.82 40.44
N ALA A 487 -17.91 19.35 40.91
CA ALA A 487 -16.63 19.21 40.21
C ALA A 487 -15.91 17.89 40.50
N VAL A 488 -16.05 17.34 41.72
CA VAL A 488 -15.43 16.05 42.08
C VAL A 488 -15.93 14.89 41.20
N PRO A 489 -17.24 14.74 40.89
CA PRO A 489 -17.70 13.74 39.92
C PRO A 489 -17.18 13.97 38.50
N ILE A 490 -17.14 15.21 37.98
CA ILE A 490 -16.53 15.53 36.66
C ILE A 490 -15.08 15.01 36.58
N ILE A 491 -14.32 15.14 37.68
CA ILE A 491 -12.93 14.66 37.81
C ILE A 491 -12.87 13.13 37.98
N LEU A 492 -13.84 12.52 38.66
CA LEU A 492 -13.89 11.07 38.91
C LEU A 492 -14.37 10.24 37.72
N SER A 493 -15.24 10.77 36.84
CA SER A 493 -15.55 10.12 35.56
C SER A 493 -14.30 10.08 34.67
N ASN A 494 -13.68 11.24 34.45
CA ASN A 494 -12.43 11.39 33.67
C ASN A 494 -11.27 10.51 34.19
N SER A 495 -11.20 10.21 35.49
CA SER A 495 -10.13 9.39 36.08
C SER A 495 -10.49 7.92 36.30
N LYS A 496 -11.72 7.47 35.96
CA LYS A 496 -12.13 6.06 36.02
C LYS A 496 -12.08 5.31 34.67
N LYS A 497 -12.10 6.03 33.53
CA LYS A 497 -12.09 5.42 32.18
C LYS A 497 -10.71 5.27 31.54
N THR A 498 -9.62 5.69 32.19
CA THR A 498 -8.26 5.67 31.61
C THR A 498 -7.62 4.27 31.47
N SER A 499 -8.34 3.19 31.81
CA SER A 499 -7.83 1.81 31.86
C SER A 499 -7.87 1.03 30.53
N SER A 500 -7.90 1.71 29.36
CA SER A 500 -7.84 1.04 28.05
C SER A 500 -7.37 1.96 26.91
N TYR A 501 -6.18 2.56 27.02
CA TYR A 501 -5.55 3.28 25.90
C TYR A 501 -4.58 2.36 25.13
N SER A 502 -5.14 1.40 24.39
CA SER A 502 -4.37 0.56 23.46
C SER A 502 -3.98 1.39 22.23
N SER A 503 -2.71 1.77 22.12
CA SER A 503 -2.20 2.54 20.97
C SER A 503 -2.04 1.64 19.73
N SER A 504 -3.05 1.65 18.85
CA SER A 504 -3.00 1.03 17.53
C SER A 504 -2.73 2.05 16.43
N THR A 505 -1.90 1.65 15.45
CA THR A 505 -1.31 2.42 14.33
C THR A 505 -0.10 3.31 14.69
N GLY A 506 0.99 3.15 13.94
CA GLY A 506 2.30 3.76 14.24
C GLY A 506 3.52 2.86 13.96
N SER A 507 3.58 2.29 12.75
CA SER A 507 4.74 1.63 12.10
C SER A 507 6.06 1.51 12.91
N ASP A 508 6.36 0.30 13.40
CA ASP A 508 7.69 -0.01 13.96
C ASP A 508 8.49 -0.84 12.95
N ALA A 509 9.36 -0.17 12.19
CA ALA A 509 10.30 -0.78 11.26
C ALA A 509 11.70 -0.23 11.50
N TYR A 510 12.63 -1.14 11.81
CA TYR A 510 14.08 -0.92 11.95
C TYR A 510 14.58 -0.14 13.18
N ARG A 511 15.16 -0.90 14.13
CA ARG A 511 16.01 -0.39 15.22
C ARG A 511 17.33 -1.16 15.30
N PRO A 512 18.49 -0.50 15.17
CA PRO A 512 19.76 -0.94 15.74
C PRO A 512 19.91 -0.47 17.20
N SER A 513 20.68 -1.19 18.00
CA SER A 513 20.91 -0.89 19.43
C SER A 513 22.29 -0.29 19.69
N THR A 514 22.37 0.71 20.57
CA THR A 514 23.56 1.07 21.36
C THR A 514 23.14 1.55 22.76
N THR A 515 24.10 1.61 23.69
CA THR A 515 23.83 1.56 25.14
C THR A 515 24.79 2.44 25.95
N SER A 516 24.31 2.96 27.09
CA SER A 516 25.08 3.32 28.31
C SER A 516 26.06 4.52 28.35
N ALA A 517 25.61 5.54 29.12
CA ALA A 517 26.15 5.90 30.45
C ALA A 517 27.23 7.01 30.63
N ASN A 518 27.18 7.58 31.85
CA ASN A 518 28.18 8.43 32.54
C ASN A 518 28.38 9.88 32.01
N LYS A 519 28.73 10.89 32.83
CA LYS A 519 28.90 10.95 34.30
C LYS A 519 28.68 12.36 34.88
N SER A 520 28.41 12.39 36.18
CA SER A 520 28.23 13.51 37.13
C SER A 520 29.31 14.61 37.13
N PHE A 521 28.93 15.85 37.51
CA PHE A 521 29.52 16.54 38.69
C PHE A 521 28.67 17.72 39.22
N THR A 522 28.79 17.99 40.52
CA THR A 522 28.29 19.14 41.32
C THR A 522 29.42 19.50 42.32
N PRO A 523 29.55 20.71 42.91
CA PRO A 523 28.49 21.58 43.46
C PRO A 523 28.70 23.09 43.00
N ASP A 524 28.60 24.21 43.75
CA ASP A 524 28.54 24.47 45.20
C ASP A 524 27.76 25.72 45.67
N TYR A 525 27.54 25.72 46.99
CA TYR A 525 26.77 26.51 47.96
C TYR A 525 26.93 28.06 48.07
N SER A 526 25.86 28.69 48.62
CA SER A 526 25.86 29.77 49.66
C SER A 526 26.19 31.24 49.32
N THR A 527 25.72 32.30 50.04
CA THR A 527 24.62 32.54 51.02
C THR A 527 24.41 34.06 51.24
N THR A 528 23.19 34.52 51.59
CA THR A 528 22.85 35.78 52.33
C THR A 528 23.27 37.17 51.75
N SER A 529 22.62 38.31 52.01
CA SER A 529 21.28 38.64 52.55
C SER A 529 20.93 40.14 52.32
N ASN A 530 19.64 40.49 52.49
CA ASN A 530 19.09 41.81 52.84
C ASN A 530 19.02 42.98 51.82
N ASN A 531 17.75 43.35 51.55
CA ASN A 531 17.14 44.68 51.65
C ASN A 531 16.81 45.57 50.43
N SER A 532 15.66 46.23 50.59
CA SER A 532 15.22 47.50 49.98
C SER A 532 14.82 47.52 48.51
N ALA A 533 13.63 46.97 48.28
CA ALA A 533 12.64 47.33 47.26
C ALA A 533 12.88 48.61 46.42
N TYR A 534 12.99 48.42 45.11
CA TYR A 534 12.51 49.35 44.09
C TYR A 534 11.66 48.60 43.06
N LEU A 535 10.66 49.26 42.49
CA LEU A 535 9.73 48.67 41.52
C LEU A 535 10.42 48.42 40.17
N ALA A 536 10.29 47.21 39.65
CA ALA A 536 10.75 46.82 38.32
C ALA A 536 9.60 46.16 37.52
N PRO A 537 9.64 46.18 36.17
CA PRO A 537 8.62 45.55 35.33
C PRO A 537 8.54 44.02 35.52
N PRO A 538 7.43 43.37 35.13
CA PRO A 538 7.32 41.92 35.22
C PRO A 538 8.43 41.23 34.39
N THR A 539 9.25 40.43 35.05
CA THR A 539 10.28 39.62 34.40
C THR A 539 9.64 38.55 33.51
N PRO A 540 10.26 38.19 32.37
CA PRO A 540 9.79 37.08 31.55
C PRO A 540 9.92 35.78 32.36
N VAL A 541 8.79 35.19 32.73
CA VAL A 541 8.73 33.92 33.45
C VAL A 541 9.36 32.82 32.58
N ASP A 542 10.26 32.03 33.15
CA ASP A 542 10.88 30.90 32.45
C ASP A 542 9.79 29.96 31.90
N SER A 543 9.77 29.83 30.57
CA SER A 543 8.79 29.04 29.82
C SER A 543 8.82 27.53 30.16
N ARG A 544 9.85 27.05 30.87
CA ARG A 544 9.98 25.66 31.36
C ARG A 544 9.60 25.46 32.83
N SER A 545 9.31 26.54 33.58
CA SER A 545 8.88 26.44 34.98
C SER A 545 7.49 25.80 35.16
N GLU A 546 7.26 25.22 36.33
CA GLU A 546 5.91 24.90 36.84
C GLU A 546 5.44 26.06 37.73
N VAL A 547 4.33 26.70 37.37
CA VAL A 547 3.71 27.76 38.17
C VAL A 547 2.45 27.19 38.79
N LYS A 548 2.28 27.28 40.11
CA LYS A 548 1.07 26.77 40.77
C LYS A 548 -0.13 27.70 40.48
N PRO A 549 -1.22 27.23 39.85
CA PRO A 549 -2.36 28.08 39.52
C PRO A 549 -3.06 28.65 40.76
N SER A 550 -3.81 29.74 40.55
CA SER A 550 -4.76 30.24 41.54
C SER A 550 -5.89 29.21 41.80
N SER A 551 -6.60 29.35 42.92
CA SER A 551 -7.72 28.46 43.25
C SER A 551 -9.02 28.94 42.59
N GLY A 552 -9.62 28.09 41.76
CA GLY A 552 -10.87 28.31 41.04
C GLY A 552 -11.07 27.26 39.94
N LEU A 553 -12.26 27.23 39.36
CA LEU A 553 -12.61 26.31 38.26
C LEU A 553 -12.80 27.09 36.95
N GLY A 554 -12.56 26.44 35.81
CA GLY A 554 -12.75 27.04 34.48
C GLY A 554 -11.76 28.17 34.15
N GLN A 555 -10.70 28.35 34.95
CA GLN A 555 -9.68 29.36 34.70
C GLN A 555 -8.89 29.02 33.44
N ALA A 556 -8.59 30.02 32.60
CA ALA A 556 -7.68 29.85 31.47
C ALA A 556 -6.23 29.86 31.96
N LEU A 557 -5.58 28.70 31.92
CA LEU A 557 -4.21 28.54 32.43
C LEU A 557 -3.17 28.94 31.39
N SER A 558 -2.12 29.63 31.86
CA SER A 558 -0.88 29.78 31.08
C SER A 558 -0.17 28.43 30.91
N ARG A 559 0.77 28.33 29.97
CA ARG A 559 1.52 27.09 29.70
C ARG A 559 2.27 26.55 30.93
N SER A 560 2.81 27.41 31.80
CA SER A 560 3.53 27.00 33.02
C SER A 560 2.59 26.55 34.14
N GLU A 561 1.36 27.09 34.19
CA GLU A 561 0.27 26.61 35.05
C GLU A 561 -0.32 25.29 34.57
N LEU A 562 -0.49 25.16 33.25
CA LEU A 562 -0.88 23.92 32.60
C LEU A 562 0.16 22.82 32.83
N ARG A 563 1.46 23.15 32.76
CA ARG A 563 2.56 22.25 33.13
C ARG A 563 2.42 21.78 34.58
N TYR A 564 2.19 22.68 35.53
CA TYR A 564 1.93 22.30 36.92
C TYR A 564 0.75 21.33 37.02
N CYS A 565 -0.39 21.60 36.37
CA CYS A 565 -1.55 20.73 36.45
C CYS A 565 -1.30 19.32 35.88
N ILE A 566 -0.69 19.22 34.69
CA ILE A 566 -0.39 17.91 34.09
C ILE A 566 0.66 17.14 34.91
N PHE A 567 1.72 17.81 35.38
CA PHE A 567 2.82 17.15 36.09
C PHE A 567 2.42 16.80 37.53
N ARG A 568 1.67 17.67 38.22
CA ARG A 568 1.11 17.39 39.54
C ARG A 568 0.07 16.28 39.50
N GLY A 569 -0.73 16.19 38.43
CA GLY A 569 -1.61 15.05 38.17
C GLY A 569 -0.83 13.74 38.12
N LYS A 570 0.22 13.65 37.28
CA LYS A 570 1.07 12.44 37.19
C LYS A 570 1.72 12.04 38.51
N ARG A 571 2.13 13.00 39.34
CA ARG A 571 2.64 12.72 40.69
C ARG A 571 1.54 12.16 41.61
N LEU A 572 0.31 12.69 41.54
CA LEU A 572 -0.81 12.22 42.35
C LEU A 572 -1.30 10.82 41.94
N ASP A 573 -1.30 10.50 40.63
CA ASP A 573 -1.59 9.15 40.13
C ASP A 573 -0.64 8.10 40.74
N LEU A 574 0.66 8.42 40.80
CA LEU A 574 1.69 7.55 41.36
C LEU A 574 1.64 7.49 42.89
N LEU A 575 1.32 8.60 43.56
CA LEU A 575 1.13 8.69 45.01
C LEU A 575 -0.07 7.89 45.53
N ARG A 576 -1.13 7.72 44.72
CA ARG A 576 -2.31 6.92 45.09
C ARG A 576 -1.94 5.50 45.54
N ASN A 577 -0.90 4.92 44.94
CA ASN A 577 -0.41 3.57 45.22
C ASN A 577 0.65 3.51 46.33
N LEU A 578 0.82 4.60 47.10
CA LEU A 578 1.82 4.71 48.18
C LEU A 578 1.21 5.14 49.54
N ALA A 579 -0.06 5.54 49.57
CA ALA A 579 -0.75 6.02 50.77
C ALA A 579 -1.41 4.86 51.57
N PHE A 580 -0.62 4.15 52.39
CA PHE A 580 -1.06 2.92 53.08
C PHE A 580 -1.45 3.07 54.57
N THR A 581 -1.35 4.27 55.15
CA THR A 581 -1.70 4.55 56.56
C THR A 581 -2.73 5.68 56.64
N ASP A 582 -3.52 5.77 57.71
CA ASP A 582 -4.53 6.83 57.85
C ASP A 582 -3.92 8.25 57.80
N ALA A 583 -2.69 8.41 58.30
CA ALA A 583 -1.92 9.66 58.20
C ALA A 583 -1.54 9.99 56.75
N ALA A 584 -1.06 8.99 56.00
CA ALA A 584 -0.74 9.13 54.58
C ALA A 584 -1.99 9.35 53.72
N VAL A 585 -3.11 8.69 54.02
CA VAL A 585 -4.41 8.89 53.36
C VAL A 585 -4.95 10.30 53.63
N SER A 586 -4.85 10.80 54.86
CA SER A 586 -5.21 12.18 55.19
C SER A 586 -4.35 13.19 54.42
N SER A 587 -3.04 12.99 54.38
CA SER A 587 -2.08 13.82 53.63
C SER A 587 -2.35 13.78 52.12
N PHE A 588 -2.59 12.60 51.55
CA PHE A 588 -2.96 12.42 50.15
C PHE A 588 -4.27 13.14 49.82
N ASN A 589 -5.32 12.97 50.64
CA ASN A 589 -6.61 13.63 50.46
C ASN A 589 -6.50 15.16 50.52
N ALA A 590 -5.64 15.71 51.38
CA ALA A 590 -5.37 17.15 51.42
C ALA A 590 -4.72 17.65 50.12
N LEU A 591 -3.76 16.90 49.55
CA LEU A 591 -3.13 17.25 48.28
C LEU A 591 -4.07 17.08 47.07
N VAL A 592 -4.93 16.07 47.07
CA VAL A 592 -5.99 15.89 46.06
C VAL A 592 -7.00 17.03 46.14
N SER A 593 -7.36 17.50 47.34
CA SER A 593 -8.25 18.66 47.52
C SER A 593 -7.65 19.96 46.96
N ASP A 594 -6.39 20.28 47.30
CA ASP A 594 -5.68 21.46 46.78
C ASP A 594 -5.42 21.38 45.25
N PHE A 595 -5.24 20.18 44.71
CA PHE A 595 -5.15 19.95 43.26
C PHE A 595 -6.50 20.14 42.56
N ASN A 596 -7.58 19.52 43.05
CA ASN A 596 -8.92 19.62 42.46
C ASN A 596 -9.43 21.08 42.45
N GLN A 597 -9.05 21.89 43.44
CA GLN A 597 -9.37 23.33 43.52
C GLN A 597 -8.65 24.23 42.49
N ARG A 598 -7.75 23.69 41.65
CA ARG A 598 -6.89 24.46 40.71
C ARG A 598 -6.79 23.82 39.32
N CYS A 599 -6.73 22.50 39.31
CA CYS A 599 -6.45 21.64 38.16
C CYS A 599 -7.58 20.64 37.90
N GLY A 600 -8.63 20.64 38.72
CA GLY A 600 -9.80 19.78 38.54
C GLY A 600 -10.69 20.19 37.36
N ASN A 601 -10.69 21.48 37.02
CA ASN A 601 -11.35 21.97 35.81
C ASN A 601 -10.70 23.30 35.35
N PHE A 602 -10.21 23.35 34.11
CA PHE A 602 -9.53 24.51 33.55
C PHE A 602 -9.67 24.60 32.02
N ARG A 603 -9.46 25.80 31.49
CA ARG A 603 -9.37 26.11 30.06
C ARG A 603 -7.90 26.26 29.67
N TYR A 604 -7.57 25.98 28.41
CA TYR A 604 -6.19 25.95 27.91
C TYR A 604 -6.15 26.16 26.40
N LYS A 605 -5.04 26.65 25.85
CA LYS A 605 -4.82 26.65 24.38
C LYS A 605 -4.38 25.26 23.93
N GLN A 606 -4.97 24.74 22.86
CA GLN A 606 -4.71 23.37 22.39
C GLN A 606 -3.20 23.11 22.11
N ASN A 607 -2.53 24.06 21.44
CA ASN A 607 -1.10 23.96 21.12
C ASN A 607 -0.19 23.95 22.37
N ASP A 608 -0.56 24.65 23.45
CA ASP A 608 0.18 24.57 24.72
C ASP A 608 -0.05 23.23 25.43
N MET A 609 -1.28 22.69 25.37
CA MET A 609 -1.64 21.39 25.95
C MET A 609 -0.86 20.23 25.30
N ASP A 610 -0.76 20.19 23.98
CA ASP A 610 -0.10 19.07 23.31
C ASP A 610 1.42 19.11 23.51
N GLN A 611 2.02 20.30 23.54
CA GLN A 611 3.43 20.45 23.91
C GLN A 611 3.70 20.08 25.38
N VAL A 612 2.81 20.43 26.32
CA VAL A 612 2.95 20.03 27.74
C VAL A 612 2.73 18.52 27.93
N LYS A 613 1.81 17.89 27.19
CA LYS A 613 1.61 16.43 27.19
C LYS A 613 2.85 15.69 26.68
N SER A 614 3.44 16.17 25.58
CA SER A 614 4.71 15.63 25.05
C SER A 614 5.84 15.75 26.07
N GLU A 615 5.98 16.91 26.72
CA GLU A 615 6.96 17.12 27.79
C GLU A 615 6.72 16.17 28.98
N ALA A 616 5.46 15.97 29.39
CA ALA A 616 5.09 15.06 30.48
C ALA A 616 5.44 13.59 30.19
N ALA A 617 5.21 13.11 28.96
CA ALA A 617 5.53 11.74 28.58
C ALA A 617 7.02 11.41 28.80
N SER A 618 7.91 12.34 28.41
CA SER A 618 9.36 12.23 28.59
C SER A 618 9.84 12.22 30.05
N LYS A 619 9.00 12.69 31.00
CA LYS A 619 9.35 12.90 32.41
C LYS A 619 8.84 11.82 33.38
N THR A 620 8.32 10.70 32.85
CA THR A 620 7.70 9.63 33.65
C THR A 620 8.59 9.12 34.80
N SER A 621 9.90 8.92 34.58
CA SER A 621 10.85 8.49 35.63
C SER A 621 11.11 9.55 36.71
N GLN A 622 11.09 10.83 36.33
CA GLN A 622 11.19 11.95 37.27
C GLN A 622 9.96 11.97 38.19
N PHE A 623 8.74 11.86 37.63
CA PHE A 623 7.51 11.87 38.43
C PHE A 623 7.44 10.70 39.41
N THR A 624 7.90 9.50 39.05
CA THR A 624 8.01 8.35 39.97
C THR A 624 8.97 8.63 41.13
N THR A 625 10.09 9.29 40.87
CA THR A 625 11.07 9.65 41.89
C THR A 625 10.53 10.73 42.84
N GLU A 626 9.85 11.74 42.29
CA GLU A 626 9.24 12.84 43.05
C GLU A 626 8.04 12.35 43.89
N ALA A 627 7.17 11.49 43.34
CA ALA A 627 6.10 10.83 44.08
C ALA A 627 6.65 9.99 45.23
N SER A 628 7.66 9.15 44.97
CA SER A 628 8.33 8.34 46.00
C SER A 628 9.01 9.18 47.08
N THR A 629 9.39 10.42 46.77
CA THR A 629 9.99 11.37 47.73
C THR A 629 8.91 12.05 48.58
N ILE A 630 7.77 12.43 48.00
CA ILE A 630 6.63 12.99 48.73
C ILE A 630 6.04 11.94 49.70
N ALA A 631 5.87 10.69 49.27
CA ALA A 631 5.32 9.62 50.09
C ALA A 631 6.18 9.24 51.31
N LYS A 632 7.50 9.54 51.28
CA LYS A 632 8.42 9.34 52.41
C LYS A 632 8.30 10.40 53.51
N GLY A 633 7.48 11.44 53.30
CA GLY A 633 7.25 12.53 54.25
C GLY A 633 5.86 12.50 54.89
N TRP A 634 5.23 11.33 55.00
CA TRP A 634 3.86 11.10 55.48
C TRP A 634 3.81 10.12 56.67
#